data_AF-A0A0R0FIY2-F1
#
_entry.id   AF-A0A0R0FIY2-F1
#
_cell.length_a   1.000
_cell.length_b   1.000
_cell.length_c   1.000
_cell.angle_alpha   90.00
_cell.angle_beta   90.00
_cell.angle_gamma   90.00
#
_symmetry.space_group_name_H-M   'P 1'
#
loop_
_entity.id
_entity.type
_entity.pdbx_description
1 polymer ?
#
loop_
_entity_poly.entity_id
_entity_poly.type
_entity_poly.pdbx_seq_one_letter_code
_entity_poly.pdbx_strand_id
1 'polypeptide(L)'
;MVDPGTIRTVVGVIGNVISFCLFMSPIPTFISIWKSKSVQNFKPDPYIATILNCAMWSFYGMPFVTEDNTLVVTINGFGFFLEMFYTLIFFIYSTWSKRRKILLIFLGEIVFLALVVILLMTFLHSAKQRKVIVGPICIVFNILMYFAPLTVMIPNSIGAVSGLTQLVLYAMYYKTTNWDEEIEQV
;
A
#
# COMPACT_ATOMS: atom_id res chain seq x y z
N MET A 1 11.38 -15.30 -31.74
CA MET A 1 11.81 -14.98 -30.36
C MET A 1 11.22 -13.63 -30.02
N VAL A 2 10.60 -13.47 -28.84
CA VAL A 2 10.00 -12.18 -28.44
C VAL A 2 11.13 -11.25 -27.95
N ASP A 3 11.11 -10.00 -28.39
CA ASP A 3 12.08 -8.98 -28.00
C ASP A 3 11.96 -8.61 -26.51
N PRO A 4 13.07 -8.52 -25.75
CA PRO A 4 13.05 -8.13 -24.33
C PRO A 4 12.41 -6.76 -24.05
N GLY A 5 12.55 -5.78 -24.96
CA GLY A 5 11.91 -4.47 -24.84
C GLY A 5 10.39 -4.56 -24.92
N THR A 6 9.88 -5.43 -25.78
CA THR A 6 8.46 -5.75 -25.90
C THR A 6 7.93 -6.38 -24.62
N ILE A 7 8.63 -7.36 -24.03
CA ILE A 7 8.24 -7.98 -22.75
C ILE A 7 8.19 -6.93 -21.64
N ARG A 8 9.22 -6.09 -21.53
CA ARG A 8 9.29 -5.01 -20.52
C ARG A 8 8.09 -4.07 -20.64
N THR A 9 7.72 -3.70 -21.85
CA THR A 9 6.59 -2.81 -22.11
C THR A 9 5.26 -3.45 -21.73
N VAL A 10 5.02 -4.69 -22.17
CA VAL A 10 3.79 -5.43 -21.84
C VAL A 10 3.62 -5.60 -20.34
N VAL A 11 4.66 -6.05 -19.64
CA VAL A 11 4.64 -6.21 -18.18
C VAL A 11 4.42 -4.87 -17.49
N GLY A 12 5.08 -3.81 -17.96
CA GLY A 12 4.93 -2.46 -17.40
C GLY A 12 3.52 -1.91 -17.56
N VAL A 13 2.86 -2.12 -18.71
CA VAL A 13 1.48 -1.71 -18.96
C VAL A 13 0.51 -2.48 -18.06
N ILE A 14 0.65 -3.81 -17.96
CA ILE A 14 -0.16 -4.63 -17.06
C ILE A 14 0.00 -4.15 -15.61
N GLY A 15 1.24 -3.92 -15.18
CA GLY A 15 1.53 -3.39 -13.85
C GLY A 15 0.88 -2.04 -13.59
N ASN A 16 0.93 -1.11 -14.56
CA ASN A 16 0.28 0.20 -14.47
C ASN A 16 -1.25 0.07 -14.27
N VAL A 17 -1.91 -0.83 -15.02
CA VAL A 17 -3.35 -1.06 -14.90
C VAL A 17 -3.70 -1.61 -13.52
N ILE A 18 -2.96 -2.61 -13.03
CA ILE A 18 -3.19 -3.20 -11.70
C ILE A 18 -2.99 -2.14 -10.60
N SER A 19 -1.89 -1.39 -10.66
CA SER A 19 -1.61 -0.32 -9.71
C SER A 19 -2.65 0.79 -9.73
N PHE A 20 -3.17 1.15 -10.90
CA PHE A 20 -4.26 2.13 -11.02
C PHE A 20 -5.50 1.65 -10.26
N CYS A 21 -5.92 0.40 -10.48
CA CYS A 21 -7.04 -0.19 -9.74
C CYS A 21 -6.79 -0.21 -8.23
N LEU A 22 -5.57 -0.53 -7.79
CA LEU A 22 -5.18 -0.52 -6.38
C LEU A 22 -5.28 0.89 -5.77
N PHE A 23 -4.78 1.92 -6.45
CA PHE A 23 -4.88 3.32 -6.03
C PHE A 23 -6.34 3.82 -5.96
N MET A 24 -7.23 3.26 -6.78
CA MET A 24 -8.66 3.58 -6.77
C MET A 24 -9.44 2.80 -5.70
N SER A 25 -8.88 1.74 -5.12
CA SER A 25 -9.56 0.89 -4.12
C SER A 25 -10.06 1.62 -2.87
N PRO A 26 -9.42 2.71 -2.36
CA PRO A 26 -9.89 3.41 -1.17
C PRO A 26 -11.06 4.37 -1.42
N ILE A 27 -11.52 4.58 -2.66
CA ILE A 27 -12.60 5.53 -2.99
C ILE A 27 -13.85 5.36 -2.11
N PRO A 28 -14.37 4.14 -1.87
CA PRO A 28 -15.53 3.95 -0.99
C PRO A 28 -15.28 4.47 0.44
N THR A 29 -14.06 4.32 0.96
CA THR A 29 -13.65 4.86 2.26
C THR A 29 -13.72 6.38 2.27
N PHE A 30 -13.20 7.04 1.23
CA PHE A 30 -13.24 8.51 1.13
C PHE A 30 -14.65 9.07 0.92
N ILE A 31 -15.51 8.34 0.20
CA ILE A 31 -16.94 8.67 0.12
C ILE A 31 -17.57 8.62 1.52
N SER A 32 -17.25 7.60 2.32
CA SER A 32 -17.73 7.49 3.71
C SER A 32 -17.29 8.69 4.56
N ILE A 33 -15.99 9.04 4.51
CA ILE A 33 -15.44 10.20 5.24
C ILE A 33 -16.13 11.51 4.83
N TRP A 34 -16.34 11.70 3.52
CA TRP A 34 -16.98 12.91 3.00
C TRP A 34 -18.45 13.04 3.41
N LYS A 35 -19.18 11.92 3.43
CA LYS A 35 -20.59 11.88 3.87
C LYS A 35 -20.71 12.07 5.38
N SER A 36 -19.85 11.44 6.19
CA SER A 36 -19.87 11.58 7.64
C SER A 36 -19.24 12.88 8.15
N LYS A 37 -18.57 13.65 7.29
CA LYS A 37 -17.79 14.84 7.65
C LYS A 37 -16.78 14.59 8.79
N SER A 38 -16.29 13.35 8.86
CA SER A 38 -15.42 12.86 9.93
C SER A 38 -14.61 11.70 9.42
N VAL A 39 -13.34 11.62 9.82
CA VAL A 39 -12.46 10.50 9.49
C VAL A 39 -12.78 9.20 10.25
N GLN A 40 -13.76 9.23 11.17
CA GLN A 40 -14.19 8.07 11.96
C GLN A 40 -12.97 7.35 12.60
N ASN A 41 -12.91 6.02 12.47
CA ASN A 41 -11.80 5.17 12.89
C ASN A 41 -10.76 4.93 11.78
N PHE A 42 -10.94 5.54 10.60
CA PHE A 42 -9.97 5.40 9.52
C PHE A 42 -8.66 6.11 9.88
N LYS A 43 -7.56 5.54 9.39
CA LYS A 43 -6.19 5.98 9.67
C LYS A 43 -5.56 6.60 8.42
N PRO A 44 -4.92 7.78 8.52
CA PRO A 44 -4.23 8.40 7.39
C PRO A 44 -2.88 7.74 7.08
N ASP A 45 -2.35 6.91 8.00
CA ASP A 45 -1.00 6.36 7.96
C ASP A 45 -0.63 5.65 6.64
N PRO A 46 -1.49 4.79 6.04
CA PRO A 46 -1.16 4.13 4.77
C PRO A 46 -1.01 5.11 3.60
N TYR A 47 -1.86 6.14 3.55
CA TYR A 47 -1.86 7.12 2.45
C TYR A 47 -0.59 7.97 2.49
N ILE A 48 -0.21 8.45 3.68
CA ILE A 48 1.01 9.23 3.88
C ILE A 48 2.25 8.39 3.52
N ALA A 49 2.36 7.16 4.04
CA ALA A 49 3.47 6.27 3.69
C ALA A 49 3.55 5.98 2.18
N THR A 50 2.39 5.88 1.51
CA THR A 50 2.33 5.68 0.05
C THR A 50 2.80 6.90 -0.73
N ILE A 51 2.57 8.13 -0.23
CA ILE A 51 3.11 9.36 -0.84
C ILE A 51 4.64 9.28 -0.91
N LEU A 52 5.31 8.99 0.20
CA LEU A 52 6.78 8.87 0.21
C LEU A 52 7.26 7.75 -0.74
N ASN A 53 6.58 6.60 -0.75
CA ASN A 53 6.92 5.50 -1.65
C ASN A 53 6.81 5.92 -3.12
N CYS A 54 5.69 6.54 -3.50
CA CYS A 54 5.47 7.04 -4.85
C CYS A 54 6.48 8.11 -5.24
N ALA A 55 6.83 9.02 -4.32
CA ALA A 55 7.84 10.04 -4.57
C ALA A 55 9.23 9.42 -4.83
N MET A 56 9.62 8.44 -4.03
CA MET A 56 10.89 7.72 -4.19
C MET A 56 10.95 6.93 -5.51
N TRP A 57 9.89 6.22 -5.87
CA TRP A 57 9.82 5.50 -7.15
C TRP A 57 9.74 6.42 -8.36
N SER A 58 9.06 7.56 -8.23
CA SER A 58 9.05 8.59 -9.26
C SER A 58 10.46 9.14 -9.47
N PHE A 59 11.19 9.47 -8.38
CA PHE A 59 12.58 9.89 -8.43
C PHE A 59 13.49 8.82 -9.05
N TYR A 60 13.32 7.54 -8.68
CA TYR A 60 14.05 6.42 -9.26
C TYR A 60 13.84 6.30 -10.78
N GLY A 61 12.63 6.57 -11.26
CA GLY A 61 12.28 6.48 -12.67
C GLY A 61 12.71 7.69 -13.52
N MET A 62 13.15 8.79 -12.92
CA MET A 62 13.61 9.97 -13.66
C MET A 62 14.81 9.62 -14.55
N PRO A 63 14.95 10.26 -15.74
CA PRO A 63 15.97 9.90 -16.74
C PRO A 63 17.41 10.07 -16.25
N PHE A 64 17.64 10.96 -15.28
CA PHE A 64 18.96 11.13 -14.67
C PHE A 64 19.28 10.06 -13.60
N VAL A 65 18.30 9.25 -13.17
CA VAL A 65 18.52 8.09 -12.30
C VAL A 65 18.46 6.78 -13.09
N THR A 66 17.37 6.54 -13.82
CA THR A 66 17.18 5.33 -14.64
C THR A 66 16.72 5.68 -16.04
N GLU A 67 17.49 5.26 -17.04
CA GLU A 67 17.13 5.40 -18.45
C GLU A 67 15.91 4.53 -18.82
N ASP A 68 15.07 5.06 -19.71
CA ASP A 68 13.89 4.39 -20.27
C ASP A 68 12.92 3.80 -19.25
N ASN A 69 12.64 4.48 -18.14
CA ASN A 69 11.78 3.98 -17.06
C ASN A 69 10.43 4.72 -16.92
N THR A 70 9.92 5.24 -18.03
CA THR A 70 8.71 6.09 -18.08
C THR A 70 7.50 5.44 -17.42
N LEU A 71 7.26 4.14 -17.64
CA LEU A 71 6.11 3.43 -17.05
C LEU A 71 6.13 3.38 -15.51
N VAL A 72 7.30 3.45 -14.89
CA VAL A 72 7.42 3.55 -13.43
C VAL A 72 7.11 4.97 -12.96
N VAL A 73 7.60 5.98 -13.69
CA VAL A 73 7.33 7.40 -13.38
C VAL A 73 5.85 7.72 -13.51
N THR A 74 5.17 7.24 -14.55
CA THR A 74 3.76 7.57 -14.80
C THR A 74 2.85 7.08 -13.70
N ILE A 75 2.98 5.81 -13.30
CA ILE A 75 2.09 5.22 -12.29
C ILE A 75 2.35 5.75 -10.89
N ASN A 76 3.62 5.94 -10.53
CA ASN A 76 3.97 6.49 -9.22
C ASN A 76 3.69 7.99 -9.15
N GLY A 77 3.83 8.72 -10.25
CA GLY A 77 3.40 10.12 -10.34
C GLY A 77 1.89 10.24 -10.13
N PHE A 78 1.09 9.42 -10.84
CA PHE A 78 -0.36 9.37 -10.63
C PHE A 78 -0.71 9.03 -9.17
N GLY A 79 -0.10 7.97 -8.63
CA GLY A 79 -0.28 7.57 -7.23
C GLY A 79 0.06 8.69 -6.26
N PHE A 80 1.19 9.36 -6.43
CA PHE A 80 1.62 10.48 -5.60
C PHE A 80 0.55 11.57 -5.51
N PHE A 81 0.01 12.02 -6.64
CA PHE A 81 -1.01 13.07 -6.65
C PHE A 81 -2.35 12.60 -6.07
N LEU A 82 -2.74 11.35 -6.32
CA LEU A 82 -3.98 10.80 -5.77
C LEU A 82 -3.89 10.64 -4.24
N GLU A 83 -2.76 10.15 -3.73
CA GLU A 83 -2.50 9.97 -2.31
C GLU A 83 -2.39 11.31 -1.57
N MET A 84 -1.85 12.33 -2.22
CA MET A 84 -1.91 13.72 -1.75
C MET A 84 -3.35 14.21 -1.60
N PHE A 85 -4.21 13.92 -2.59
CA PHE A 85 -5.62 14.28 -2.56
C PHE A 85 -6.38 13.55 -1.42
N TYR A 86 -6.13 12.24 -1.26
CA TYR A 86 -6.65 11.45 -0.15
C TYR A 86 -6.21 12.00 1.22
N THR A 87 -4.92 12.31 1.36
CA THR A 87 -4.37 12.88 2.60
C THR A 87 -4.97 14.26 2.89
N LEU A 88 -5.25 15.07 1.87
CA LEU A 88 -5.94 16.35 2.01
C LEU A 88 -7.36 16.18 2.57
N ILE A 89 -8.13 15.20 2.08
CA ILE A 89 -9.46 14.89 2.64
C ILE A 89 -9.35 14.48 4.11
N PHE A 90 -8.38 13.61 4.44
CA PHE A 90 -8.11 13.23 5.83
C PHE A 90 -7.78 14.45 6.68
N PHE A 91 -6.95 15.37 6.19
CA PHE A 91 -6.59 16.58 6.88
C PHE A 91 -7.81 17.45 7.17
N ILE A 92 -8.68 17.69 6.17
CA ILE A 92 -9.89 18.50 6.30
C ILE A 92 -10.84 17.94 7.37
N TYR A 93 -11.10 16.63 7.38
CA TYR A 93 -12.09 16.02 8.28
C TYR A 93 -11.51 15.45 9.59
N SER A 94 -10.22 15.68 9.86
CA SER A 94 -9.54 15.25 11.09
C SER A 94 -9.58 16.28 12.22
N THR A 95 -9.44 15.80 13.46
CA THR A 95 -9.19 16.65 14.64
C THR A 95 -7.79 17.26 14.59
N TRP A 96 -7.54 18.33 15.36
CA TRP A 96 -6.24 19.01 15.38
C TRP A 96 -5.07 18.08 15.76
N SER A 97 -5.26 17.16 16.70
CA SER A 97 -4.24 16.18 17.09
C SER A 97 -3.82 15.30 15.89
N LYS A 98 -4.79 14.77 15.14
CA LYS A 98 -4.53 14.00 13.91
C LYS A 98 -3.89 14.87 12.82
N ARG A 99 -4.39 16.09 12.60
CA ARG A 99 -3.80 17.05 11.63
C ARG A 99 -2.34 17.35 11.92
N ARG A 100 -1.99 17.61 13.18
CA ARG A 100 -0.60 17.85 13.60
C ARG A 100 0.30 16.65 13.30
N LYS A 101 -0.18 15.43 13.55
CA LYS A 101 0.55 14.20 13.17
C LYS A 101 0.78 14.13 11.66
N ILE A 102 -0.25 14.38 10.84
CA ILE A 102 -0.13 14.41 9.37
C ILE A 102 0.94 15.41 8.94
N LEU A 103 0.87 16.66 9.43
CA LEU A 103 1.83 17.71 9.07
C LEU A 103 3.27 17.37 9.45
N LEU A 104 3.49 16.81 10.65
CA LEU A 104 4.83 16.46 11.12
C LEU A 104 5.44 15.33 10.29
N ILE A 105 4.65 14.29 9.97
CA ILE A 105 5.12 13.19 9.12
C ILE A 105 5.42 13.71 7.72
N PHE A 106 4.49 14.47 7.12
CA PHE A 106 4.66 15.02 5.78
C PHE A 106 5.86 15.97 5.67
N LEU A 107 6.11 16.80 6.68
CA LEU A 107 7.33 17.60 6.77
C LEU A 107 8.58 16.73 6.81
N GLY A 108 8.56 15.65 7.60
CA GLY A 108 9.63 14.66 7.65
C GLY A 108 9.90 14.01 6.29
N GLU A 109 8.85 13.67 5.55
CA GLU A 109 8.94 13.10 4.20
C GLU A 109 9.56 14.08 3.20
N ILE A 110 9.15 15.35 3.23
CA ILE A 110 9.73 16.39 2.39
C ILE A 110 11.22 16.57 2.70
N VAL A 111 11.58 16.67 3.99
CA VAL A 111 12.97 16.83 4.42
C VAL A 111 13.80 15.61 3.99
N PHE A 112 13.29 14.40 4.22
CA PHE A 112 13.96 13.17 3.82
C PHE A 112 14.17 13.11 2.31
N LEU A 113 13.12 13.35 1.51
CA LEU A 113 13.22 13.34 0.05
C LEU A 113 14.20 14.39 -0.45
N ALA A 114 14.13 15.63 0.07
CA ALA A 114 15.05 16.69 -0.29
C ALA A 114 16.51 16.31 0.04
N LEU A 115 16.76 15.75 1.22
CA LEU A 115 18.10 15.27 1.59
C LEU A 115 18.60 14.18 0.65
N VAL A 116 17.77 13.18 0.35
CA VAL A 116 18.13 12.11 -0.58
C VAL A 116 18.47 12.69 -1.96
N VAL A 117 17.63 13.56 -2.51
CA VAL A 117 17.86 14.18 -3.81
C VAL A 117 19.13 15.03 -3.80
N ILE A 118 19.31 15.92 -2.81
CA ILE A 118 20.48 16.81 -2.72
C ILE A 118 21.77 16.00 -2.59
N LEU A 119 21.82 15.03 -1.66
CA LEU A 119 23.02 14.22 -1.43
C LEU A 119 23.39 13.43 -2.68
N LEU A 120 22.44 12.76 -3.32
CA LEU A 120 22.72 11.95 -4.49
C LEU A 120 23.14 12.80 -5.69
N MET A 121 22.49 13.95 -5.91
CA MET A 121 22.83 14.83 -7.03
C MET A 121 24.16 15.56 -6.83
N THR A 122 24.57 15.78 -5.57
CA THR A 122 25.85 16.42 -5.24
C THR A 122 27.02 15.43 -5.31
N PHE A 123 26.86 14.24 -4.74
CA PHE A 123 27.96 13.29 -4.58
C PHE A 123 28.06 12.22 -5.68
N LEU A 124 26.98 11.99 -6.46
CA LEU A 124 26.96 10.97 -7.50
C LEU A 124 26.74 11.59 -8.88
N HIS A 125 27.79 11.58 -9.70
CA HIS A 125 27.75 12.18 -11.03
C HIS A 125 27.27 11.21 -12.13
N SER A 126 27.29 9.89 -11.88
CA SER A 126 26.80 8.89 -12.83
C SER A 126 25.36 8.45 -12.54
N ALA A 127 24.53 8.35 -13.58
CA ALA A 127 23.19 7.74 -13.48
C ALA A 127 23.26 6.30 -12.94
N LYS A 128 24.28 5.52 -13.33
CA LYS A 128 24.49 4.16 -12.83
C LYS A 128 24.66 4.10 -11.31
N GLN A 129 25.43 5.03 -10.74
CA GLN A 129 25.63 5.10 -9.28
C GLN A 129 24.33 5.47 -8.57
N ARG A 130 23.61 6.50 -9.07
CA ARG A 130 22.32 6.92 -8.54
C ARG A 130 21.31 5.77 -8.56
N LYS A 131 21.19 5.05 -9.69
CA LYS A 131 20.32 3.88 -9.83
C LYS A 131 20.58 2.79 -8.78
N VAL A 132 21.84 2.40 -8.61
CA VAL A 132 22.25 1.32 -7.70
C VAL A 132 21.99 1.68 -6.24
N ILE A 133 22.00 2.96 -5.88
CA ILE A 133 21.72 3.41 -4.51
C ILE A 133 20.23 3.65 -4.27
N VAL A 134 19.53 4.32 -5.20
CA VAL A 134 18.11 4.67 -5.04
C VAL A 134 17.22 3.43 -5.10
N GLY A 135 17.53 2.47 -5.98
CA GLY A 135 16.72 1.26 -6.18
C GLY A 135 16.48 0.47 -4.87
N PRO A 136 17.53 0.06 -4.14
CA PRO A 136 17.38 -0.63 -2.86
C PRO A 136 16.59 0.15 -1.81
N ILE A 137 16.76 1.48 -1.75
CA ILE A 137 15.98 2.34 -0.83
C ILE A 137 14.48 2.23 -1.17
N CYS A 138 14.13 2.32 -2.45
CA CYS A 138 12.74 2.18 -2.91
C CYS A 138 12.16 0.80 -2.58
N ILE A 139 12.95 -0.26 -2.76
CA ILE A 139 12.56 -1.65 -2.43
C ILE A 139 12.30 -1.78 -0.92
N VAL A 140 13.17 -1.25 -0.06
CA VAL A 140 12.97 -1.28 1.40
C VAL A 140 11.67 -0.60 1.79
N PHE A 141 11.40 0.61 1.27
CA PHE A 141 10.12 1.28 1.53
C PHE A 141 8.91 0.46 1.04
N ASN A 142 9.03 -0.17 -0.12
CA ASN A 142 7.94 -0.99 -0.66
C ASN A 142 7.67 -2.22 0.22
N ILE A 143 8.72 -2.90 0.69
CA ILE A 143 8.60 -4.01 1.66
C ILE A 143 7.96 -3.52 2.96
N LEU A 144 8.38 -2.35 3.47
CA LEU A 144 7.83 -1.77 4.69
C LEU A 144 6.31 -1.49 4.58
N MET A 145 5.80 -1.17 3.39
CA MET A 145 4.37 -0.98 3.20
C MET A 145 3.56 -2.28 3.33
N TYR A 146 4.14 -3.44 3.03
CA TYR A 146 3.45 -4.73 3.14
C TYR A 146 3.22 -5.20 4.58
N PHE A 147 3.83 -4.56 5.59
CA PHE A 147 3.48 -4.84 6.98
C PHE A 147 2.02 -4.50 7.28
N ALA A 148 1.47 -3.43 6.69
CA ALA A 148 0.08 -3.05 6.92
C ALA A 148 -0.93 -4.15 6.53
N PRO A 149 -0.96 -4.67 5.30
CA PRO A 149 -1.85 -5.79 4.96
C PRO A 149 -1.51 -7.07 5.72
N LEU A 150 -0.22 -7.34 6.00
CA LEU A 150 0.18 -8.53 6.75
C LEU A 150 -0.42 -8.57 8.16
N THR A 151 -0.51 -7.42 8.84
CA THR A 151 -1.13 -7.33 10.17
C THR A 151 -2.63 -7.69 10.16
N VAL A 152 -3.31 -7.53 9.02
CA VAL A 152 -4.73 -7.87 8.86
C VAL A 152 -4.89 -9.32 8.38
N MET A 153 -4.00 -9.80 7.51
CA MET A 153 -4.08 -11.14 6.92
C MET A 153 -3.78 -12.26 7.93
N ILE A 154 -2.83 -12.08 8.85
CA ILE A 154 -2.45 -13.12 9.81
C ILE A 154 -3.63 -13.51 10.72
N PRO A 155 -4.31 -12.58 11.42
CA PRO A 155 -5.46 -12.92 12.25
C PRO A 155 -6.61 -13.52 11.46
N ASN A 156 -6.90 -13.00 10.26
CA ASN A 156 -7.99 -13.51 9.41
C ASN A 156 -7.70 -14.93 8.93
N SER A 157 -6.46 -15.24 8.57
CA SER A 157 -6.04 -16.58 8.16
C SER A 157 -6.18 -17.57 9.31
N ILE A 158 -5.72 -17.20 10.51
CA ILE A 158 -5.87 -18.02 11.72
C ILE A 158 -7.35 -18.21 12.05
N GLY A 159 -8.15 -17.14 11.98
CA GLY A 159 -9.59 -17.16 12.18
C GLY A 159 -10.29 -18.12 11.22
N ALA A 160 -9.98 -18.06 9.93
CA ALA A 160 -10.54 -18.94 8.92
C ALA A 160 -10.20 -20.41 9.16
N VAL A 161 -8.93 -20.72 9.49
CA VAL A 161 -8.50 -22.08 9.85
C VAL A 161 -9.23 -22.58 11.09
N SER A 162 -9.29 -21.75 12.14
CA SER A 162 -9.96 -22.13 13.39
C SER A 162 -11.47 -22.37 13.21
N GLY A 163 -12.14 -21.54 12.41
CA GLY A 163 -13.54 -21.70 12.07
C GLY A 163 -13.80 -22.98 11.25
N LEU A 164 -12.92 -23.29 10.30
CA LEU A 164 -12.99 -24.55 9.56
C LEU A 164 -12.81 -25.76 10.49
N THR A 165 -11.86 -25.70 11.43
CA THR A 165 -11.67 -26.75 12.44
C THR A 165 -12.91 -26.93 13.30
N GLN A 166 -13.53 -25.84 13.76
CA GLN A 166 -14.77 -25.89 14.54
C GLN A 166 -15.91 -26.54 13.76
N LEU A 167 -16.08 -26.20 12.47
CA LEU A 167 -17.10 -26.82 11.61
C LEU A 167 -16.85 -28.33 11.43
N VAL A 168 -15.60 -28.75 11.28
CA VAL A 168 -15.24 -30.17 11.20
C VAL A 168 -15.52 -30.88 12.52
N LEU A 169 -15.13 -30.30 13.66
CA LEU A 169 -15.42 -30.84 14.99
C LEU A 169 -16.92 -30.97 15.25
N TYR A 170 -17.70 -29.94 14.90
CA TYR A 170 -19.15 -29.97 15.02
C TYR A 170 -19.77 -31.07 14.15
N ALA A 171 -19.34 -31.21 12.89
CA ALA A 171 -19.83 -32.26 12.01
C ALA A 171 -19.49 -33.68 12.51
N MET A 172 -18.32 -33.87 13.12
CA MET A 172 -17.95 -35.14 13.76
C MET A 172 -18.83 -35.40 14.99
N TYR A 173 -18.98 -34.42 15.88
CA TYR A 173 -19.81 -34.54 17.08
C TYR A 173 -21.28 -34.85 16.74
N TYR A 174 -21.87 -34.09 15.81
CA TYR A 174 -23.24 -34.28 15.34
C TYR A 174 -23.49 -35.70 14.80
N LYS A 175 -22.49 -36.28 14.10
CA LYS A 175 -22.56 -37.66 13.61
C LYS A 175 -22.42 -38.71 14.72
N THR A 176 -21.74 -38.39 15.81
CA THR A 176 -21.54 -39.31 16.95
C THR A 176 -22.63 -39.23 18.00
N THR A 177 -23.41 -38.14 18.03
CA THR A 177 -24.54 -37.99 18.95
C THR A 177 -25.63 -39.01 18.60
N ASN A 178 -26.02 -39.83 19.58
CA ASN A 178 -27.06 -40.84 19.43
C ASN A 178 -28.42 -40.19 19.72
N TRP A 179 -28.97 -39.54 18.70
CA TRP A 179 -30.19 -38.73 18.82
C TRP A 179 -31.43 -39.53 19.24
N ASP A 180 -31.44 -40.84 18.98
CA ASP A 180 -32.58 -41.71 19.27
C ASP A 180 -32.76 -41.98 20.78
N GLU A 181 -31.67 -41.99 21.57
CA GLU A 181 -31.73 -42.16 23.04
C GLU A 181 -32.29 -40.91 23.75
N GLU A 182 -32.06 -39.71 23.21
CA GLU A 182 -32.61 -38.46 23.76
C GLU A 182 -34.11 -38.31 23.48
N ILE A 183 -34.58 -38.82 22.33
CA ILE A 183 -36.00 -38.75 21.95
C ILE A 183 -36.85 -39.73 22.76
N GLU A 184 -36.31 -40.88 23.19
CA GLU A 184 -37.02 -41.84 24.05
C GLU A 184 -37.12 -41.41 25.53
N GLN A 185 -36.39 -40.37 25.96
CA GLN A 185 -36.44 -39.85 27.33
C GLN A 185 -37.39 -38.65 27.54
N VAL A 186 -38.16 -38.26 26.51
CA VAL A 186 -39.19 -37.20 26.55
C VAL A 186 -40.58 -37.80 26.34
#